data_AF-A0A7C4BN54-F1
#
_entry.id   AF-A0A7C4BN54-F1
#
_cell.length_a   1.000
_cell.length_b   1.000
_cell.length_c   1.000
_cell.angle_alpha   90.00
_cell.angle_beta   90.00
_cell.angle_gamma   90.00
#
_symmetry.space_group_name_H-M   'P 1'
#
loop_
_entity.id
_entity.type
_entity.pdbx_description
1 polymer ?
#
loop_
_entity_poly.entity_id
_entity_poly.type
_entity_poly.pdbx_seq_one_letter_code
_entity_poly.pdbx_strand_id
1 'polypeptide(L)'
;MKRKRNPFEVFGLTPRIVADLPDEVLFKLIRSIYRTLQLVHHPDKGGDPKKALELNLAFDKLNFEKDPDGFRAYKKAYVERLSRKTLWKEVEDLEAQNRKLTYILELLKERFWQYLSLGVGVGKEHFKKGLALRINLIDVVSQLNYGQFTSLRRRHTFYKEVWLWKDNLALRKKGNREVFEKIRSYTVLGTIKREHFPPWPLLSRDLNEERMFLKDCMKQETFIKEALFFLTPEVRPNHYLFVYHQSLKDWVFLEGLITKVEEVSAVDFLKHWNQAEESPISNSTPEKAKQSFPEEL
;
A
#
# COMPACT_ATOMS: atom_id res chain seq x y z
N MET A 1 2.86 -41.47 15.08
CA MET A 1 4.22 -41.98 15.40
C MET A 1 5.09 -40.84 15.90
N LYS A 2 5.58 -40.87 17.15
CA LYS A 2 6.51 -39.85 17.67
C LYS A 2 7.81 -39.93 16.87
N ARG A 3 8.25 -38.82 16.24
CA ARG A 3 9.55 -38.73 15.56
C ARG A 3 10.64 -39.17 16.54
N LYS A 4 11.42 -40.22 16.21
CA LYS A 4 12.58 -40.62 17.00
C LYS A 4 13.56 -39.44 17.03
N ARG A 5 13.76 -38.83 18.20
CA ARG A 5 14.71 -37.73 18.41
C ARG A 5 16.12 -38.24 18.15
N ASN A 6 16.97 -37.40 17.56
CA ASN A 6 18.37 -37.76 17.39
C ASN A 6 19.05 -37.78 18.78
N PRO A 7 19.93 -38.76 19.10
CA PRO A 7 20.59 -38.82 20.40
C PRO A 7 21.32 -37.53 20.83
N PHE A 8 21.87 -36.74 19.88
CA PHE A 8 22.49 -35.44 20.21
C PHE A 8 21.48 -34.40 20.73
N GLU A 9 20.22 -34.47 20.28
CA GLU A 9 19.13 -33.58 20.75
C GLU A 9 18.75 -33.84 22.21
N VAL A 10 18.90 -35.09 22.68
CA VAL A 10 18.60 -35.48 24.07
C VAL A 10 19.55 -34.76 25.05
N PHE A 11 20.80 -34.53 24.63
CA PHE A 11 21.78 -33.76 25.39
C PHE A 11 21.71 -32.24 25.15
N GLY A 12 20.70 -31.76 24.41
CA GLY A 12 20.53 -30.35 24.09
C GLY A 12 21.58 -29.79 23.12
N LEU A 13 22.33 -30.66 22.43
CA LEU A 13 23.33 -30.22 21.45
C LEU A 13 22.65 -29.90 20.13
N THR A 14 22.97 -28.73 19.57
CA THR A 14 22.47 -28.32 18.25
C THR A 14 23.27 -29.00 17.14
N PRO A 15 22.71 -29.15 15.91
CA PRO A 15 23.44 -29.73 14.79
C PRO A 15 24.75 -28.98 14.48
N ARG A 16 24.81 -27.68 14.79
CA ARG A 16 25.98 -26.81 14.59
C ARG A 16 27.15 -27.20 15.50
N ILE A 17 26.90 -27.33 16.81
CA ILE A 17 27.92 -27.76 17.79
C ILE A 17 28.47 -29.14 17.42
N VAL A 18 27.58 -30.03 16.95
CA VAL A 18 27.93 -31.38 16.52
C VAL A 18 28.77 -31.38 15.23
N ALA A 19 28.56 -30.43 14.32
CA ALA A 19 29.36 -30.28 13.10
C ALA A 19 30.76 -29.71 13.38
N ASP A 20 30.85 -28.71 14.26
CA ASP A 20 32.06 -27.91 14.47
C ASP A 20 33.13 -28.64 15.31
N LEU A 21 32.73 -29.61 16.14
CA LEU A 21 33.63 -30.31 17.05
C LEU A 21 34.17 -31.64 16.46
N PRO A 22 35.49 -31.91 16.62
CA PRO A 22 36.06 -33.23 16.36
C PRO A 22 35.38 -34.30 17.21
N ASP A 23 35.27 -35.53 16.69
CA ASP A 23 34.51 -36.63 17.32
C ASP A 23 34.94 -36.88 18.78
N GLU A 24 36.25 -36.87 19.05
CA GLU A 24 36.80 -37.07 20.40
C GLU A 24 36.44 -35.94 21.38
N VAL A 25 36.43 -34.69 20.90
CA VAL A 25 36.08 -33.51 21.71
C VAL A 25 34.57 -33.50 21.97
N LEU A 26 33.79 -33.83 20.95
CA LEU A 26 32.33 -33.93 21.03
C LEU A 26 31.92 -35.03 22.01
N PHE A 27 32.59 -36.19 22.00
CA PHE A 27 32.32 -37.27 22.96
C PHE A 27 32.67 -36.87 24.39
N LYS A 28 33.81 -36.19 24.62
CA LYS A 28 34.16 -35.64 25.93
C LYS A 28 33.10 -34.66 26.45
N LEU A 29 32.58 -33.80 25.57
CA LEU A 29 31.49 -32.88 25.89
C LEU A 29 30.21 -33.64 26.30
N ILE A 30 29.81 -34.65 25.52
CA ILE A 30 28.64 -35.49 25.82
C ILE A 30 28.80 -36.20 27.16
N ARG A 31 29.97 -36.76 27.44
CA ARG A 31 30.28 -37.42 28.72
C ARG A 31 30.18 -36.45 29.91
N SER A 32 30.61 -35.21 29.73
CA SER A 32 30.45 -34.17 30.75
C SER A 32 28.98 -33.82 30.98
N ILE A 33 28.22 -33.57 29.91
CA ILE A 33 26.79 -33.24 29.98
C ILE A 33 26.01 -34.40 30.62
N TYR A 34 26.28 -35.64 30.20
CA TYR A 34 25.66 -36.84 30.75
C TYR A 34 25.88 -36.96 32.25
N ARG A 35 27.10 -36.78 32.75
CA ARG A 35 27.40 -36.81 34.19
C ARG A 35 26.60 -35.75 34.95
N THR A 36 26.60 -34.52 34.46
CA THR A 36 25.86 -33.41 35.08
C THR A 36 24.36 -33.67 35.08
N LEU A 37 23.78 -34.09 33.96
CA LEU A 37 22.35 -34.38 33.85
C LEU A 37 21.93 -35.61 34.67
N GLN A 38 22.78 -36.63 34.77
CA GLN A 38 22.54 -37.76 35.65
C GLN A 38 22.54 -37.35 37.13
N LEU A 39 23.43 -36.45 37.56
CA LEU A 39 23.39 -35.95 38.94
C LEU A 39 22.06 -35.28 39.31
N VAL A 40 21.41 -34.64 38.33
CA VAL A 40 20.14 -33.93 38.51
C VAL A 40 18.93 -34.88 38.35
N HIS A 41 18.98 -35.83 37.42
CA HIS A 41 17.84 -36.66 37.07
C HIS A 41 17.89 -38.09 37.65
N HIS A 42 18.93 -38.45 38.41
CA HIS A 42 19.04 -39.79 39.01
C HIS A 42 17.85 -40.10 39.93
N PRO A 43 17.21 -41.29 39.80
CA PRO A 43 16.06 -41.65 40.64
C PRO A 43 16.40 -41.66 42.14
N ASP A 44 17.58 -42.16 42.51
CA ASP A 44 18.03 -42.20 43.93
C ASP A 44 18.23 -40.81 44.55
N LYS A 45 18.26 -39.75 43.73
CA LYS A 45 18.38 -38.35 44.18
C LYS A 45 17.06 -37.59 44.06
N GLY A 46 15.95 -38.30 43.83
CA GLY A 46 14.63 -37.70 43.62
C GLY A 46 14.39 -37.14 42.22
N GLY A 47 15.24 -37.49 41.25
CA GLY A 47 15.12 -37.07 39.85
C GLY A 47 14.09 -37.87 39.05
N ASP A 48 13.85 -37.46 37.80
CA ASP A 48 12.89 -38.12 36.89
C ASP A 48 13.48 -39.41 36.28
N PRO A 49 12.99 -40.61 36.67
CA PRO A 49 13.55 -41.88 36.19
C PRO A 49 13.41 -42.06 34.68
N LYS A 50 12.39 -41.44 34.05
CA LYS A 50 12.18 -41.55 32.60
C LYS A 50 13.24 -40.76 31.85
N LYS A 51 13.62 -39.58 32.34
CA LYS A 51 14.70 -38.77 31.77
C LYS A 51 16.06 -39.42 32.00
N ALA A 52 16.31 -39.98 33.18
CA ALA A 52 17.54 -40.73 33.43
C ALA A 52 17.70 -41.92 32.47
N LEU A 53 16.61 -42.66 32.20
CA LEU A 53 16.61 -43.74 31.22
C LEU A 53 16.85 -43.22 29.78
N GLU A 54 16.20 -42.12 29.39
CA GLU A 54 16.39 -41.50 28.07
C GLU A 54 17.85 -41.06 27.86
N LEU A 55 18.47 -40.49 28.89
CA LEU A 55 19.88 -40.10 28.88
C LEU A 55 20.82 -41.30 28.75
N ASN A 56 20.54 -42.41 29.46
CA ASN A 56 21.35 -43.63 29.36
C ASN A 56 21.30 -44.21 27.94
N LEU A 57 20.08 -44.35 27.38
CA LEU A 57 19.89 -44.88 26.03
C LEU A 57 20.50 -43.97 24.95
N ALA A 58 20.51 -42.65 25.16
CA ALA A 58 21.17 -41.70 24.26
C ALA A 58 22.69 -41.76 24.40
N PHE A 59 23.22 -41.91 25.61
CA PHE A 59 24.65 -42.04 25.87
C PHE A 59 25.23 -43.31 25.26
N ASP A 60 24.54 -44.44 25.41
CA ASP A 60 24.95 -45.73 24.85
C ASP A 60 25.06 -45.69 23.31
N LYS A 61 24.13 -44.98 22.66
CA LYS A 61 24.14 -44.79 21.19
C LYS A 61 25.22 -43.82 20.71
N LEU A 62 25.68 -42.93 21.58
CA LEU A 62 26.74 -41.95 21.31
C LEU A 62 28.07 -42.34 21.96
N ASN A 63 28.25 -43.62 22.30
CA ASN A 63 29.48 -44.08 22.91
C ASN A 63 30.58 -44.27 21.85
N PHE A 64 31.33 -43.19 21.59
CA PHE A 64 32.40 -43.17 20.60
C PHE A 64 33.50 -44.21 20.87
N GLU A 65 33.80 -44.50 22.15
CA GLU A 65 34.81 -45.50 22.53
C GLU A 65 34.35 -46.93 22.20
N LYS A 66 33.04 -47.18 22.17
CA LYS A 66 32.44 -48.51 21.94
C LYS A 66 32.02 -48.74 20.50
N ASP A 67 31.45 -47.72 19.85
CA ASP A 67 30.96 -47.77 18.46
C ASP A 67 31.24 -46.44 17.73
N PRO A 68 32.46 -46.27 17.18
CA PRO A 68 32.84 -45.08 16.43
C PRO A 68 31.99 -44.85 15.17
N ASP A 69 31.58 -45.93 14.49
CA ASP A 69 30.85 -45.85 13.23
C ASP A 69 29.40 -45.45 13.45
N GLY A 70 28.75 -46.00 14.47
CA GLY A 70 27.41 -45.57 14.90
C GLY A 70 27.39 -44.10 15.32
N PHE A 71 28.40 -43.65 16.05
CA PHE A 71 28.56 -42.24 16.43
C PHE A 71 28.62 -41.32 15.20
N ARG A 72 29.47 -41.68 14.22
CA ARG A 72 29.62 -40.93 12.96
C ARG A 72 28.34 -40.94 12.12
N ALA A 73 27.62 -42.06 12.08
CA ALA A 73 26.35 -42.17 11.37
C ALA A 73 25.27 -41.24 11.97
N TYR A 74 25.15 -41.21 13.30
CA TYR A 74 24.25 -40.27 13.98
C TYR A 74 24.67 -38.82 13.76
N LYS A 75 25.97 -38.52 13.76
CA LYS A 75 26.52 -37.18 13.52
C LYS A 75 26.19 -36.72 12.11
N LYS A 76 26.45 -37.56 11.10
CA LYS A 76 26.14 -37.29 9.69
C LYS A 76 24.66 -37.02 9.48
N ALA A 77 23.78 -37.92 9.95
CA ALA A 77 22.33 -37.75 9.80
C ALA A 77 21.78 -36.51 10.54
N TYR A 78 22.44 -36.07 11.61
CA TYR A 78 22.07 -34.88 12.35
C TYR A 78 22.53 -33.59 11.66
N VAL A 79 23.76 -33.60 11.15
CA VAL A 79 24.36 -32.50 10.39
C VAL A 79 23.69 -32.33 9.02
N GLU A 80 23.19 -33.40 8.39
CA GLU A 80 22.40 -33.30 7.16
C GLU A 80 21.10 -32.47 7.36
N ARG A 81 20.60 -32.35 8.61
CA ARG A 81 19.51 -31.39 8.92
C ARG A 81 19.95 -29.93 8.79
N LEU A 82 21.25 -29.62 8.82
CA LEU A 82 21.79 -28.30 8.49
C LEU A 82 21.77 -27.99 7.00
N SER A 83 21.36 -28.91 6.12
CA SER A 83 21.05 -28.54 4.72
C SER A 83 19.96 -27.46 4.63
N ARG A 84 19.25 -27.17 5.74
CA ARG A 84 18.56 -25.89 6.04
C ARG A 84 19.39 -24.60 5.82
N LYS A 85 20.69 -24.70 5.53
CA LYS A 85 21.53 -23.63 4.96
C LYS A 85 20.95 -23.14 3.62
N THR A 86 20.17 -23.96 2.91
CA THR A 86 19.36 -23.52 1.76
C THR A 86 18.23 -22.60 2.18
N LEU A 87 17.52 -22.86 3.28
CA LEU A 87 16.40 -22.01 3.72
C LEU A 87 16.87 -20.63 4.20
N TRP A 88 18.00 -20.55 4.90
CA TRP A 88 18.57 -19.25 5.29
C TRP A 88 19.06 -18.46 4.09
N LYS A 89 19.72 -19.13 3.14
CA LYS A 89 20.14 -18.50 1.88
C LYS A 89 18.93 -18.09 1.04
N GLU A 90 17.88 -18.90 1.01
CA GLU A 90 16.63 -18.60 0.31
C GLU A 90 15.91 -17.41 0.94
N VAL A 91 15.89 -17.30 2.28
CA VAL A 91 15.39 -16.11 2.98
C VAL A 91 16.21 -14.89 2.61
N GLU A 92 17.55 -14.99 2.63
CA GLU A 92 18.43 -13.88 2.26
C GLU A 92 18.25 -13.45 0.78
N ASP A 93 18.14 -14.42 -0.13
CA ASP A 93 17.90 -14.19 -1.55
C ASP A 93 16.52 -13.55 -1.78
N LEU A 94 15.47 -14.03 -1.09
CA LEU A 94 14.12 -13.46 -1.15
C LEU A 94 14.08 -12.05 -0.57
N GLU A 95 14.79 -11.78 0.53
CA GLU A 95 14.91 -10.43 1.09
C GLU A 95 15.61 -9.48 0.11
N ALA A 96 16.68 -9.92 -0.53
CA ALA A 96 17.38 -9.14 -1.55
C ALA A 96 16.49 -8.85 -2.76
N GLN A 97 15.74 -9.85 -3.24
CA GLN A 97 14.76 -9.67 -4.32
C GLN A 97 13.66 -8.69 -3.92
N ASN A 98 13.14 -8.78 -2.70
CA ASN A 98 12.10 -7.89 -2.21
C ASN A 98 12.60 -6.43 -2.12
N ARG A 99 13.82 -6.20 -1.62
CA ARG A 99 14.45 -4.87 -1.65
C ARG A 99 14.56 -4.32 -3.07
N LYS A 100 14.99 -5.15 -4.02
CA LYS A 100 15.10 -4.75 -5.44
C LYS A 100 13.72 -4.41 -6.04
N LEU A 101 12.72 -5.25 -5.80
CA LEU A 101 11.36 -5.03 -6.31
C LEU A 101 10.72 -3.78 -5.70
N THR A 102 10.92 -3.54 -4.40
CA THR A 102 10.45 -2.34 -3.70
C THR A 102 11.07 -1.08 -4.30
N TYR A 103 12.38 -1.10 -4.54
CA TYR A 103 13.07 0.01 -5.20
C TYR A 103 12.53 0.28 -6.61
N ILE A 104 12.36 -0.77 -7.43
CA ILE A 104 11.82 -0.64 -8.79
C ILE A 104 10.38 -0.11 -8.76
N LEU A 105 9.57 -0.55 -7.80
CA LEU A 105 8.19 -0.10 -7.65
C LEU A 105 8.13 1.40 -7.33
N GLU A 106 8.94 1.88 -6.39
CA GLU A 106 8.99 3.32 -6.05
C GLU A 106 9.48 4.15 -7.24
N LEU A 107 10.50 3.70 -7.96
CA LEU A 107 10.95 4.37 -9.19
C LEU A 107 9.87 4.40 -10.27
N LEU A 108 9.13 3.30 -10.45
CA LEU A 108 8.04 3.22 -11.42
C LEU A 108 6.90 4.18 -11.05
N LYS A 109 6.52 4.24 -9.77
CA LYS A 109 5.51 5.19 -9.28
C LYS A 109 5.92 6.63 -9.57
N GLU A 110 7.18 6.99 -9.32
CA GLU A 110 7.69 8.33 -9.59
C GLU A 110 7.67 8.66 -11.08
N ARG A 111 8.15 7.75 -11.95
CA ARG A 111 8.14 7.94 -13.40
C ARG A 111 6.73 8.01 -13.96
N PHE A 112 5.83 7.20 -13.43
CA PHE A 112 4.43 7.24 -13.85
C PHE A 112 3.75 8.54 -13.41
N TRP A 113 4.03 9.03 -12.20
CA TRP A 113 3.59 10.35 -11.76
C TRP A 113 4.11 11.47 -12.67
N GLN A 114 5.40 11.47 -13.00
CA GLN A 114 5.99 12.43 -13.94
C GLN A 114 5.23 12.42 -15.28
N TYR A 115 4.94 11.24 -15.82
CA TYR A 115 4.15 11.10 -17.04
C TYR A 115 2.72 11.68 -16.91
N LEU A 116 2.03 11.40 -15.80
CA LEU A 116 0.67 11.89 -15.57
C LEU A 116 0.61 13.41 -15.39
N SER A 117 1.55 14.00 -14.65
CA SER A 117 1.61 15.44 -14.38
C SER A 117 1.80 16.31 -15.64
N LEU A 118 2.29 15.71 -16.73
CA LEU A 118 2.41 16.34 -18.04
C LEU A 118 1.06 16.40 -18.80
N GLY A 119 0.02 15.70 -18.34
CA GLY A 119 -1.32 15.71 -18.96
C GLY A 119 -1.40 15.00 -20.31
N VAL A 120 -0.57 13.97 -20.50
CA VAL A 120 -0.40 13.27 -21.78
C VAL A 120 -1.46 12.17 -22.00
N GLY A 121 -2.33 11.87 -21.03
CA GLY A 121 -3.10 10.62 -21.02
C GLY A 121 -4.56 10.67 -21.49
N VAL A 122 -5.37 11.61 -21.00
CA VAL A 122 -6.84 11.43 -21.00
C VAL A 122 -7.51 12.13 -22.18
N GLY A 123 -8.41 11.42 -22.89
CA GLY A 123 -9.34 12.02 -23.86
C GLY A 123 -8.74 12.43 -25.21
N LYS A 124 -7.43 12.19 -25.46
CA LYS A 124 -6.72 12.65 -26.66
C LYS A 124 -7.38 12.30 -27.99
N GLU A 125 -7.97 11.12 -28.11
CA GLU A 125 -8.64 10.71 -29.35
C GLU A 125 -9.90 11.52 -29.63
N HIS A 126 -10.69 11.83 -28.61
CA HIS A 126 -11.88 12.67 -28.71
C HIS A 126 -11.49 14.09 -29.16
N PHE A 127 -10.44 14.65 -28.54
CA PHE A 127 -9.96 15.99 -28.87
C PHE A 127 -9.42 16.08 -30.30
N LYS A 128 -8.73 15.03 -30.79
CA LYS A 128 -8.28 14.94 -32.19
C LYS A 128 -9.44 14.93 -33.18
N LYS A 129 -10.59 14.37 -32.80
CA LYS A 129 -11.82 14.36 -33.60
C LYS A 129 -12.62 15.67 -33.48
N GLY A 130 -12.13 16.65 -32.73
CA GLY A 130 -12.85 17.90 -32.48
C GLY A 130 -14.00 17.77 -31.48
N LEU A 131 -13.95 16.77 -30.59
CA LEU A 131 -14.99 16.49 -29.60
C LEU A 131 -14.49 16.69 -28.17
N ALA A 132 -15.23 17.46 -27.39
CA ALA A 132 -14.95 17.75 -25.99
C ALA A 132 -15.68 16.72 -25.12
N LEU A 133 -15.18 16.50 -23.91
CA LEU A 133 -15.81 15.59 -22.98
C LEU A 133 -16.56 16.38 -21.92
N ARG A 134 -17.88 16.23 -21.89
CA ARG A 134 -18.74 16.74 -20.84
C ARG A 134 -18.94 15.67 -19.77
N ILE A 135 -18.57 16.00 -18.54
CA ILE A 135 -18.60 15.09 -17.41
C ILE A 135 -19.52 15.67 -16.35
N ASN A 136 -20.55 14.90 -16.00
CA ASN A 136 -21.41 15.20 -14.88
C ASN A 136 -20.92 14.44 -13.66
N LEU A 137 -20.80 15.15 -12.54
CA LEU A 137 -20.15 14.68 -11.32
C LEU A 137 -21.03 14.99 -10.11
N ILE A 138 -20.93 14.16 -9.07
CA ILE A 138 -21.39 14.48 -7.72
C ILE A 138 -20.17 14.90 -6.90
N ASP A 139 -20.28 16.06 -6.26
CA ASP A 139 -19.35 16.56 -5.26
C ASP A 139 -19.49 15.77 -3.96
N VAL A 140 -18.72 14.68 -3.89
CA VAL A 140 -18.74 13.74 -2.78
C VAL A 140 -18.33 14.42 -1.47
N VAL A 141 -17.39 15.36 -1.52
CA VAL A 141 -16.88 16.02 -0.31
C VAL A 141 -17.92 16.96 0.26
N SER A 142 -18.53 17.80 -0.58
CA SER A 142 -19.65 18.64 -0.16
C SER A 142 -20.83 17.81 0.36
N GLN A 143 -21.12 16.68 -0.28
CA GLN A 143 -22.17 15.77 0.18
C GLN A 143 -21.84 15.15 1.56
N LEU A 144 -20.60 14.78 1.82
CA LEU A 144 -20.18 14.24 3.12
C LEU A 144 -20.22 15.30 4.23
N ASN A 145 -19.73 16.52 3.94
CA ASN A 145 -19.68 17.60 4.92
C ASN A 145 -21.08 18.15 5.26
N TYR A 146 -21.97 18.28 4.27
CA TYR A 146 -23.23 19.02 4.41
C TYR A 146 -24.50 18.18 4.17
N GLY A 147 -24.38 16.92 3.74
CA GLY A 147 -25.51 16.10 3.33
C GLY A 147 -26.57 15.91 4.42
N GLN A 148 -26.15 15.89 5.69
CA GLN A 148 -27.03 15.81 6.85
C GLN A 148 -27.85 17.08 7.12
N PHE A 149 -27.40 18.23 6.63
CA PHE A 149 -28.04 19.54 6.83
C PHE A 149 -28.87 19.99 5.63
N THR A 150 -28.68 19.36 4.46
CA THR A 150 -29.44 19.68 3.25
C THR A 150 -30.72 18.87 3.15
N SER A 151 -31.86 19.56 3.03
CA SER A 151 -33.13 18.92 2.69
C SER A 151 -33.02 18.20 1.34
N LEU A 152 -33.79 17.12 1.16
CA LEU A 152 -33.83 16.30 -0.06
C LEU A 152 -34.00 17.14 -1.35
N ARG A 153 -34.66 18.30 -1.25
CA ARG A 153 -34.93 19.23 -2.37
C ARG A 153 -33.70 20.02 -2.84
N ARG A 154 -32.63 20.10 -2.05
CA ARG A 154 -31.41 20.87 -2.39
C ARG A 154 -30.24 20.02 -2.89
N ARG A 155 -30.43 18.72 -3.16
CA ARG A 155 -29.35 17.83 -3.65
C ARG A 155 -28.70 18.28 -4.95
N HIS A 156 -29.36 19.11 -5.75
CA HIS A 156 -28.80 19.71 -6.96
C HIS A 156 -27.54 20.55 -6.69
N THR A 157 -27.36 21.07 -5.47
CA THR A 157 -26.16 21.87 -5.10
C THR A 157 -24.88 21.05 -5.11
N PHE A 158 -24.97 19.73 -4.97
CA PHE A 158 -23.81 18.83 -5.00
C PHE A 158 -23.44 18.38 -6.42
N TYR A 159 -24.13 18.84 -7.45
CA TYR A 159 -23.76 18.48 -8.82
C TYR A 159 -22.66 19.40 -9.32
N LYS A 160 -21.70 18.82 -10.02
CA LYS A 160 -20.68 19.54 -10.77
C LYS A 160 -20.76 19.10 -12.22
N GLU A 161 -20.48 20.03 -13.10
CA GLU A 161 -20.34 19.78 -14.52
C GLU A 161 -18.96 20.26 -14.95
N VAL A 162 -18.19 19.37 -15.56
CA VAL A 162 -16.83 19.65 -16.02
C VAL A 162 -16.73 19.32 -17.50
N TRP A 163 -16.32 20.29 -18.31
CA TRP A 163 -16.03 20.07 -19.72
C TRP A 163 -14.53 20.06 -19.91
N LEU A 164 -14.00 19.01 -20.52
CA LEU A 164 -12.59 18.86 -20.82
C LEU A 164 -12.34 19.07 -22.30
N TRP A 165 -11.26 19.77 -22.60
CA TRP A 165 -10.80 20.04 -23.95
C TRP A 165 -9.28 19.93 -24.04
N LYS A 166 -8.75 20.10 -25.26
CA LYS A 166 -7.31 20.03 -25.55
C LYS A 166 -6.48 20.91 -24.63
N ASP A 167 -5.20 20.59 -24.52
CA ASP A 167 -4.18 21.39 -23.81
C ASP A 167 -4.51 21.65 -22.32
N ASN A 168 -5.17 20.68 -21.66
CA ASN A 168 -5.57 20.77 -20.24
C ASN A 168 -6.46 21.98 -19.94
N LEU A 169 -7.32 22.34 -20.90
CA LEU A 169 -8.35 23.36 -20.71
C LEU A 169 -9.62 22.69 -20.17
N ALA A 170 -10.19 23.28 -19.12
CA ALA A 170 -11.44 22.82 -18.55
C ALA A 170 -12.40 23.96 -18.25
N LEU A 171 -13.69 23.68 -18.41
CA LEU A 171 -14.76 24.51 -17.86
C LEU A 171 -15.39 23.77 -16.69
N ARG A 172 -15.65 24.47 -15.59
CA ARG A 172 -16.30 23.89 -14.42
C ARG A 172 -17.51 24.72 -14.00
N LYS A 173 -18.59 24.04 -13.68
CA LYS A 173 -19.82 24.64 -13.15
C LYS A 173 -20.23 23.88 -11.89
N LYS A 174 -20.43 24.59 -10.78
CA LYS A 174 -20.81 24.01 -9.48
C LYS A 174 -22.27 24.36 -9.15
N GLY A 175 -23.05 23.35 -8.78
CA GLY A 175 -24.45 23.48 -8.41
C GLY A 175 -25.29 24.15 -9.50
N ASN A 176 -26.14 25.09 -9.08
CA ASN A 176 -27.02 25.85 -9.98
C ASN A 176 -26.40 27.17 -10.48
N ARG A 177 -25.08 27.39 -10.32
CA ARG A 177 -24.45 28.57 -10.93
C ARG A 177 -24.77 28.59 -12.41
N GLU A 178 -25.07 29.74 -13.00
CA GLU A 178 -25.43 29.80 -14.42
C GLU A 178 -24.18 29.79 -15.31
N VAL A 179 -23.08 30.37 -14.82
CA VAL A 179 -21.84 30.61 -15.55
C VAL A 179 -20.79 29.55 -15.24
N PHE A 180 -19.98 29.21 -16.25
CA PHE A 180 -18.82 28.33 -16.10
C PHE A 180 -17.59 29.10 -15.62
N GLU A 181 -16.72 28.43 -14.87
CA GLU A 181 -15.37 28.87 -14.53
C GLU A 181 -14.38 28.26 -15.53
N LYS A 182 -13.49 29.08 -16.10
CA LYS A 182 -12.35 28.66 -16.92
C LYS A 182 -11.23 28.21 -16.01
N ILE A 183 -10.70 27.03 -16.30
CA ILE A 183 -9.54 26.49 -15.59
C ILE A 183 -8.47 26.14 -16.62
N ARG A 184 -7.30 26.73 -16.44
CA ARG A 184 -6.10 26.42 -17.21
C ARG A 184 -5.22 25.44 -16.43
N SER A 185 -4.40 24.67 -17.14
CA SER A 185 -3.53 23.64 -16.56
C SER A 185 -4.28 22.59 -15.72
N TYR A 186 -5.51 22.27 -16.15
CA TYR A 186 -6.37 21.25 -15.54
C TYR A 186 -5.96 19.87 -16.03
N THR A 187 -5.03 19.25 -15.32
CA THR A 187 -4.47 17.95 -15.74
C THR A 187 -5.32 16.84 -15.15
N VAL A 188 -6.04 16.11 -16.00
CA VAL A 188 -6.77 14.92 -15.55
C VAL A 188 -5.79 13.76 -15.40
N LEU A 189 -5.64 13.28 -14.16
CA LEU A 189 -4.77 12.15 -13.85
C LEU A 189 -5.39 10.84 -14.29
N GLY A 190 -6.71 10.71 -14.08
CA GLY A 190 -7.47 9.52 -14.42
C GLY A 190 -8.66 9.34 -13.49
N THR A 191 -9.20 8.13 -13.47
CA THR A 191 -10.32 7.78 -12.60
C THR A 191 -10.06 6.52 -11.80
N ILE A 192 -10.78 6.34 -10.70
CA ILE A 192 -10.72 5.11 -9.89
C ILE A 192 -12.14 4.61 -9.65
N LYS A 193 -12.38 3.32 -9.90
CA LYS A 193 -13.71 2.71 -9.67
C LYS A 193 -14.11 2.87 -8.20
N ARG A 194 -15.35 3.31 -7.96
CA ARG A 194 -15.87 3.61 -6.62
C ARG A 194 -15.66 2.50 -5.58
N GLU A 195 -15.78 1.25 -6.00
CA GLU A 195 -15.66 0.06 -5.14
C GLU A 195 -14.22 -0.24 -4.70
N HIS A 196 -13.22 0.21 -5.46
CA HIS A 196 -11.82 -0.16 -5.23
C HIS A 196 -11.10 0.82 -4.29
N PHE A 197 -11.63 2.04 -4.13
CA PHE A 197 -10.91 3.11 -3.44
C PHE A 197 -11.84 4.05 -2.69
N PRO A 198 -11.86 4.02 -1.35
CA PRO A 198 -12.53 5.04 -0.55
C PRO A 198 -11.61 6.26 -0.35
N PRO A 199 -11.82 7.41 -1.02
CA PRO A 199 -10.91 8.56 -0.94
C PRO A 199 -10.93 9.30 0.40
N TRP A 200 -12.06 9.32 1.11
CA TRP A 200 -12.28 10.13 2.33
C TRP A 200 -11.25 9.99 3.46
N PRO A 201 -10.64 8.83 3.75
CA PRO A 201 -9.64 8.73 4.81
C PRO A 201 -8.34 9.47 4.45
N LEU A 202 -8.09 9.70 3.16
CA LEU A 202 -6.85 10.24 2.61
C LEU A 202 -6.95 11.73 2.25
N LEU A 203 -8.17 12.28 2.25
CA LEU A 203 -8.43 13.70 2.02
C LEU A 203 -7.99 14.54 3.22
N SER A 204 -7.55 15.77 2.90
CA SER A 204 -7.13 16.75 3.89
C SER A 204 -8.31 17.23 4.74
N ARG A 205 -8.03 17.66 5.96
CA ARG A 205 -9.04 18.13 6.91
C ARG A 205 -8.67 19.52 7.41
N ASP A 206 -9.67 20.40 7.48
CA ASP A 206 -9.57 21.60 8.29
C ASP A 206 -10.18 21.34 9.67
N LEU A 207 -9.42 21.70 10.69
CA LEU A 207 -9.88 21.78 12.07
C LEU A 207 -10.39 23.20 12.29
N ASN A 208 -11.69 23.42 12.12
CA ASN A 208 -12.35 24.56 12.75
C ASN A 208 -12.87 24.12 14.11
N GLU A 209 -12.87 25.04 15.07
CA GLU A 209 -12.96 24.85 16.53
C GLU A 209 -14.11 23.93 17.02
N GLU A 210 -15.10 23.61 16.18
CA GLU A 210 -16.23 22.74 16.54
C GLU A 210 -16.49 21.55 15.60
N ARG A 211 -15.91 21.52 14.37
CA ARG A 211 -16.18 20.46 13.38
C ARG A 211 -15.00 20.20 12.43
N MET A 212 -14.74 18.93 12.15
CA MET A 212 -13.82 18.51 11.09
C MET A 212 -14.49 18.61 9.73
N PHE A 213 -13.95 19.42 8.83
CA PHE A 213 -14.40 19.50 7.43
C PHE A 213 -13.38 18.84 6.51
N LEU A 214 -13.86 17.98 5.60
CA LEU A 214 -13.02 17.41 4.54
C LEU A 214 -12.79 18.45 3.44
N LYS A 215 -11.56 18.53 2.95
CA LYS A 215 -11.21 19.21 1.69
C LYS A 215 -11.27 18.23 0.52
N ASP A 216 -11.44 18.76 -0.68
CA ASP A 216 -11.41 18.01 -1.94
C ASP A 216 -9.98 17.74 -2.45
N CYS A 217 -8.97 17.82 -1.58
CA CYS A 217 -7.58 17.59 -1.95
C CYS A 217 -6.84 16.66 -0.97
N MET A 218 -5.82 15.99 -1.48
CA MET A 218 -4.86 15.19 -0.72
C MET A 218 -3.44 15.49 -1.18
N LYS A 219 -2.46 15.22 -0.31
CA LYS A 219 -1.05 15.38 -0.67
C LYS A 219 -0.68 14.46 -1.84
N GLN A 220 0.17 14.95 -2.73
CA GLN A 220 0.70 14.19 -3.86
C GLN A 220 1.30 12.85 -3.41
N GLU A 221 2.14 12.86 -2.38
CA GLU A 221 2.78 11.65 -1.83
C GLU A 221 1.76 10.59 -1.41
N THR A 222 0.69 11.02 -0.73
CA THR A 222 -0.42 10.14 -0.33
C THR A 222 -1.11 9.54 -1.54
N PHE A 223 -1.38 10.35 -2.57
CA PHE A 223 -1.99 9.86 -3.81
C PHE A 223 -1.09 8.85 -4.53
N ILE A 224 0.21 9.13 -4.67
CA ILE A 224 1.18 8.23 -5.31
C ILE A 224 1.25 6.88 -4.57
N LYS A 225 1.25 6.92 -3.24
CA LYS A 225 1.37 5.73 -2.41
C LYS A 225 0.12 4.87 -2.40
N GLU A 226 -1.06 5.48 -2.24
CA GLU A 226 -2.29 4.76 -1.91
C GLU A 226 -3.28 4.65 -3.10
N ALA A 227 -3.27 5.60 -4.03
CA ALA A 227 -4.30 5.71 -5.08
C ALA A 227 -3.79 5.34 -6.48
N LEU A 228 -2.52 5.66 -6.78
CA LEU A 228 -1.94 5.57 -8.13
C LEU A 228 -2.08 4.18 -8.76
N PHE A 229 -1.98 3.11 -7.96
CA PHE A 229 -2.10 1.74 -8.44
C PHE A 229 -3.50 1.41 -9.00
N PHE A 230 -4.54 2.06 -8.50
CA PHE A 230 -5.92 1.83 -8.91
C PHE A 230 -6.38 2.77 -10.05
N LEU A 231 -5.51 3.67 -10.47
CA LEU A 231 -5.83 4.70 -11.45
C LEU A 231 -5.98 4.11 -12.85
N THR A 232 -7.09 4.43 -13.50
CA THR A 232 -7.35 4.08 -14.89
C THR A 232 -7.41 5.37 -15.75
N PRO A 233 -6.94 5.32 -17.00
CA PRO A 233 -6.96 6.49 -17.89
C PRO A 233 -8.37 6.79 -18.44
N GLU A 234 -9.29 5.85 -18.32
CA GLU A 234 -10.63 5.94 -18.90
C GLU A 234 -11.55 6.76 -18.00
N VAL A 235 -12.28 7.70 -18.59
CA VAL A 235 -13.30 8.48 -17.88
C VAL A 235 -14.63 7.76 -18.02
N ARG A 236 -15.11 7.15 -16.94
CA ARG A 236 -16.34 6.33 -16.95
C ARG A 236 -17.26 6.68 -15.78
N PRO A 237 -18.58 6.50 -15.93
CA PRO A 237 -19.52 6.57 -14.81
C PRO A 237 -19.14 5.65 -13.65
N ASN A 238 -19.56 6.00 -12.44
CA ASN A 238 -19.27 5.28 -11.20
C ASN A 238 -17.76 5.20 -10.84
N HIS A 239 -16.97 6.14 -11.34
CA HIS A 239 -15.56 6.32 -10.99
C HIS A 239 -15.33 7.69 -10.34
N TYR A 240 -14.41 7.76 -9.40
CA TYR A 240 -13.89 9.01 -8.85
C TYR A 240 -12.93 9.64 -9.84
N LEU A 241 -13.11 10.93 -10.13
CA LEU A 241 -12.24 11.71 -11.02
C LEU A 241 -11.16 12.43 -10.22
N PHE A 242 -9.89 12.19 -10.57
CA PHE A 242 -8.75 12.84 -9.93
C PHE A 242 -8.03 13.78 -10.89
N VAL A 243 -7.70 14.97 -10.39
CA VAL A 243 -7.12 16.05 -11.18
C VAL A 243 -5.96 16.71 -10.46
N TYR A 244 -5.06 17.27 -11.26
CA TYR A 244 -3.84 17.92 -10.83
C TYR A 244 -3.76 19.30 -11.45
N HIS A 245 -3.51 20.30 -10.61
CA HIS A 245 -3.28 21.67 -11.06
C HIS A 245 -1.79 21.96 -10.97
N GLN A 246 -1.15 22.28 -12.09
CA GLN A 246 0.29 22.55 -12.12
C GLN A 246 0.72 23.74 -11.25
N SER A 247 -0.22 24.65 -10.92
CA SER A 247 0.00 25.76 -9.98
C SER A 247 0.09 25.31 -8.53
N LEU A 248 -0.51 24.17 -8.17
CA LEU A 248 -0.61 23.64 -6.80
C LEU A 248 0.09 22.28 -6.72
N LYS A 249 1.41 22.30 -6.93
CA LYS A 249 2.20 21.10 -7.23
C LYS A 249 2.13 19.99 -6.19
N ASP A 250 1.84 20.31 -4.93
CA ASP A 250 1.85 19.34 -3.83
C ASP A 250 0.50 18.65 -3.62
N TRP A 251 -0.52 19.01 -4.40
CA TRP A 251 -1.91 18.64 -4.13
C TRP A 251 -2.56 17.95 -5.33
N VAL A 252 -3.26 16.85 -5.03
CA VAL A 252 -4.14 16.14 -5.96
C VAL A 252 -5.58 16.34 -5.50
N PHE A 253 -6.46 16.67 -6.45
CA PHE A 253 -7.85 17.02 -6.18
C PHE A 253 -8.79 15.90 -6.59
N LEU A 254 -9.75 15.60 -5.72
CA LEU A 254 -10.90 14.78 -6.02
C LEU A 254 -12.02 15.68 -6.55
N GLU A 255 -12.21 15.68 -7.87
CA GLU A 255 -13.23 16.56 -8.47
C GLU A 255 -14.65 16.09 -8.11
N GLY A 256 -14.87 14.77 -8.13
CA GLY A 256 -16.14 14.15 -7.75
C GLY A 256 -16.31 12.72 -8.24
N LEU A 257 -17.51 12.17 -8.03
CA LEU A 257 -17.94 10.87 -8.55
C LEU A 257 -18.66 11.08 -9.88
N ILE A 258 -18.17 10.47 -10.96
CA ILE A 258 -18.75 10.61 -12.30
C ILE A 258 -20.10 9.90 -12.35
N THR A 259 -21.14 10.62 -12.79
CA THR A 259 -22.47 10.07 -13.03
C THR A 259 -22.73 9.86 -14.51
N LYS A 260 -22.21 10.73 -15.38
CA LYS A 260 -22.40 10.67 -16.83
C LYS A 260 -21.21 11.27 -17.57
N VAL A 261 -20.91 10.71 -18.74
CA VAL A 261 -19.92 11.23 -19.68
C VAL A 261 -20.60 11.36 -21.04
N GLU A 262 -20.45 12.51 -21.68
CA GLU A 262 -21.02 12.82 -23.00
C GLU A 262 -19.94 13.46 -23.87
N GLU A 263 -20.01 13.23 -25.17
CA GLU A 263 -19.22 13.96 -26.16
C GLU A 263 -20.00 15.19 -26.60
N VAL A 264 -19.34 16.35 -26.65
CA VAL A 264 -19.92 17.61 -27.13
C VAL A 264 -19.00 18.22 -28.18
N SER A 265 -19.55 19.06 -29.07
CA SER A 265 -18.75 19.62 -30.16
C SER A 265 -17.72 20.64 -29.66
N ALA A 266 -16.61 20.79 -30.39
CA ALA A 266 -15.65 21.88 -30.17
C ALA A 266 -16.32 23.25 -30.13
N VAL A 267 -17.32 23.46 -30.99
CA VAL A 267 -18.02 24.74 -31.16
C VAL A 267 -18.79 25.08 -29.90
N ASP A 268 -19.50 24.11 -29.34
CA ASP A 268 -20.23 24.29 -28.08
C ASP A 268 -19.28 24.59 -26.92
N PHE A 269 -18.16 23.86 -26.84
CA PHE A 269 -17.14 24.11 -25.83
C PHE A 269 -16.60 25.55 -25.93
N LEU A 270 -16.22 25.99 -27.12
CA LEU A 270 -15.66 27.33 -27.34
C LEU A 270 -16.69 28.44 -27.08
N LYS A 271 -17.97 28.20 -27.39
CA LYS A 271 -19.05 29.12 -27.04
C LYS A 271 -19.12 29.36 -25.54
N HIS A 272 -19.15 28.29 -24.74
CA HIS A 272 -19.14 28.40 -23.28
C HIS A 272 -17.80 28.94 -22.75
N TRP A 273 -16.69 28.61 -23.40
CA TRP A 273 -15.37 29.14 -23.04
C TRP A 273 -15.30 30.65 -23.13
N ASN A 274 -15.90 31.26 -24.15
CA ASN A 274 -15.87 32.72 -24.31
C ASN A 274 -16.75 33.44 -23.28
N GLN A 275 -17.79 32.79 -22.77
CA GLN A 275 -18.73 33.35 -21.80
C GLN A 275 -18.34 33.08 -20.34
N ALA A 276 -17.41 32.16 -20.11
CA ALA A 276 -16.99 31.74 -18.77
C ALA A 276 -16.15 32.80 -18.04
N GLU A 277 -16.17 32.75 -16.71
CA GLU A 277 -15.36 33.60 -15.82
C GLU A 277 -14.00 32.94 -15.54
N GLU A 278 -12.94 33.70 -15.26
CA GLU A 278 -11.64 33.12 -14.89
C GLU A 278 -11.68 32.55 -13.46
N SER A 279 -11.15 31.33 -13.26
CA SER A 279 -11.15 30.71 -11.95
C SER A 279 -10.16 31.39 -10.98
N PRO A 280 -10.55 31.64 -9.71
CA PRO A 280 -9.68 32.26 -8.71
C PRO A 280 -8.48 31.39 -8.26
N ILE A 281 -8.42 30.11 -8.69
CA ILE A 281 -7.39 29.13 -8.31
C ILE A 281 -5.97 29.55 -8.76
N SER A 282 -5.85 30.55 -9.64
CA SER A 282 -4.54 31.09 -10.04
C SER A 282 -3.74 31.78 -8.93
N ASN A 283 -4.37 32.17 -7.80
CA ASN A 283 -3.72 33.02 -6.78
C ASN A 283 -3.75 32.51 -5.32
N SER A 284 -4.25 31.30 -5.01
CA SER A 284 -4.40 30.85 -3.62
C SER A 284 -3.83 29.45 -3.35
N THR A 285 -2.89 29.34 -2.43
CA THR A 285 -2.58 28.09 -1.72
C THR A 285 -3.85 27.55 -1.03
N PRO A 286 -4.06 26.23 -0.95
CA PRO A 286 -5.23 25.63 -0.29
C PRO A 286 -5.33 25.93 1.22
N GLU A 287 -4.31 26.55 1.81
CA GLU A 287 -4.33 27.12 3.17
C GLU A 287 -5.04 28.48 3.25
N LYS A 288 -5.21 29.19 2.14
CA LYS A 288 -5.79 30.55 2.10
C LYS A 288 -7.14 30.66 1.39
N ALA A 289 -7.70 29.55 0.90
CA ALA A 289 -9.04 29.53 0.33
C ALA A 289 -10.10 29.64 1.45
N LYS A 290 -10.24 30.83 2.05
CA LYS A 290 -11.47 31.21 2.74
C LYS A 290 -12.59 31.11 1.71
N GLN A 291 -13.43 30.09 1.82
CA GLN A 291 -14.63 29.97 1.00
C GLN A 291 -15.59 31.10 1.40
N SER A 292 -15.70 32.10 0.55
CA SER A 292 -16.87 32.97 0.51
C SER A 292 -18.04 32.17 -0.07
N PHE A 293 -18.98 31.75 0.79
CA PHE A 293 -20.33 31.33 0.43
C PHE A 293 -21.29 31.87 1.53
N PRO A 294 -22.57 32.09 1.21
CA PRO A 294 -23.38 33.19 1.72
C PRO A 294 -23.62 33.06 3.22
N GLU A 295 -23.59 34.18 3.92
CA GLU A 295 -23.84 34.34 5.36
C GLU A 295 -25.29 34.01 5.78
N GLU A 296 -26.04 33.21 5.02
CA GLU A 296 -27.41 32.85 5.34
C GLU A 296 -27.59 31.33 5.28
N LEU A 297 -27.24 30.69 6.40
CA LEU A 297 -27.72 29.37 6.82
C LEU A 297 -28.78 29.55 7.91
#